data_AF-A0A4C1XZQ8-F1
#
_entry.id   AF-A0A4C1XZQ8-F1
#
_cell.length_a   1.000
_cell.length_b   1.000
_cell.length_c   1.000
_cell.angle_alpha   90.00
_cell.angle_beta   90.00
_cell.angle_gamma   90.00
#
_symmetry.space_group_name_H-M   'P 1'
#
loop_
_entity.id
_entity.type
_entity.pdbx_description
1 polymer ?
#
loop_
_entity_poly.entity_id
_entity_poly.type
_entity_poly.pdbx_seq_one_letter_code
_entity_poly.pdbx_strand_id
1 'polypeptide(L)'
;MQDYNNSVLTTKSLKQKVEEFMSIYDIEVKKADEKEKELENEDNEGWVTVTKKGKMQGFARTEKMENKIMAKEEKGRKRKELKNFYTFQIRESKMKHIVALRNKFEEDKKKIAQIKQSRRFKPF
;
A
#
# COMPACT_ATOMS: atom_id res chain seq x y z
N MET A 1 25.21 -39.24 25.78
CA MET A 1 25.68 -38.86 24.43
C MET A 1 25.01 -39.66 23.31
N GLN A 2 24.70 -40.96 23.51
CA GLN A 2 24.01 -41.77 22.50
C GLN A 2 22.59 -41.25 22.15
N ASP A 3 21.85 -40.73 23.13
CA ASP A 3 20.51 -40.17 22.88
C ASP A 3 20.52 -38.95 21.96
N TYR A 4 21.56 -38.11 22.04
CA TYR A 4 21.72 -36.95 21.18
C TYR A 4 22.01 -37.36 19.74
N ASN A 5 22.89 -38.34 19.53
CA ASN A 5 23.22 -38.84 18.20
C ASN A 5 22.03 -39.52 17.51
N ASN A 6 21.14 -40.15 18.28
CA ASN A 6 19.91 -40.76 17.75
C ASN A 6 18.82 -39.73 17.41
N SER A 7 18.89 -38.51 17.97
CA SER A 7 17.98 -37.40 17.65
C SER A 7 18.32 -36.71 16.32
N VAL A 8 19.56 -36.83 15.86
CA VAL A 8 20.04 -36.24 14.61
C VAL A 8 19.66 -37.16 13.44
N LEU A 9 18.64 -36.75 12.68
CA LEU A 9 18.23 -37.47 11.48
C LEU A 9 19.35 -37.50 10.44
N THR A 10 19.52 -38.65 9.80
CA THR A 10 20.44 -38.75 8.65
C THR A 10 19.89 -37.92 7.49
N THR A 11 20.79 -37.24 6.78
CA THR A 11 20.44 -36.37 5.63
C THR A 11 19.59 -37.08 4.58
N LYS A 12 19.86 -38.37 4.32
CA LYS A 12 19.08 -39.22 3.40
C LYS A 12 17.64 -39.41 3.88
N SER A 13 17.44 -39.75 5.15
CA SER A 13 16.09 -39.95 5.72
C SER A 13 15.27 -38.66 5.76
N LEU A 14 15.93 -37.53 6.04
CA LEU A 14 15.28 -36.22 6.01
C LEU A 14 14.84 -35.86 4.59
N LYS A 15 15.70 -36.07 3.59
CA LYS A 15 15.39 -35.79 2.19
C LYS A 15 14.17 -36.59 1.71
N GLN A 16 14.13 -37.89 2.01
CA GLN A 16 12.99 -38.75 1.64
C GLN A 16 11.68 -38.28 2.25
N LYS A 17 11.69 -37.92 3.55
CA LYS A 17 10.48 -37.38 4.21
C LYS A 17 10.02 -36.06 3.59
N VAL A 18 10.96 -35.18 3.23
CA VAL A 18 10.63 -33.91 2.56
C VAL A 18 10.08 -34.16 1.17
N GLU A 19 10.68 -35.05 0.38
CA GLU A 19 10.20 -35.41 -0.96
C GLU A 19 8.79 -36.01 -0.91
N GLU A 20 8.54 -36.93 0.03
CA GLU A 20 7.22 -37.52 0.25
C GLU A 20 6.19 -36.45 0.63
N PHE A 21 6.51 -35.60 1.61
CA PHE A 21 5.64 -34.49 2.03
C PHE A 21 5.31 -33.54 0.87
N MET A 22 6.31 -33.12 0.10
CA MET A 22 6.12 -32.21 -1.03
C MET A 22 5.27 -32.88 -2.13
N SER A 23 5.46 -34.18 -2.37
CA SER A 23 4.66 -34.92 -3.36
C SER A 23 3.18 -34.97 -2.99
N ILE A 24 2.86 -35.21 -1.72
CA ILE A 24 1.49 -35.24 -1.21
C ILE A 24 0.87 -33.84 -1.32
N TYR A 25 1.61 -32.81 -0.88
CA TYR A 25 1.16 -31.42 -0.97
C TYR A 25 0.84 -31.00 -2.40
N ASP A 26 1.71 -31.30 -3.36
CA ASP A 26 1.50 -30.94 -4.76
C ASP A 26 0.26 -31.65 -5.36
N ILE A 27 -0.02 -32.88 -4.94
CA ILE A 27 -1.24 -33.62 -5.33
C ILE A 27 -2.48 -32.94 -4.74
N GLU A 28 -2.46 -32.59 -3.46
CA GLU A 28 -3.58 -31.91 -2.79
C GLU A 28 -3.88 -30.54 -3.41
N VAL A 29 -2.83 -29.74 -3.69
CA VAL A 29 -2.97 -28.44 -4.33
C VAL A 29 -3.58 -28.58 -5.73
N LYS A 30 -3.11 -29.51 -6.55
CA LYS A 30 -3.69 -29.75 -7.88
C LYS A 30 -5.15 -30.17 -7.81
N LYS A 31 -5.50 -31.07 -6.89
CA LYS A 31 -6.88 -31.51 -6.68
C LYS A 31 -7.79 -30.38 -6.22
N ALA A 32 -7.30 -29.48 -5.38
CA ALA A 32 -8.04 -28.28 -4.97
C ALA A 32 -8.26 -27.33 -6.15
N ASP A 33 -7.21 -27.09 -6.97
CA ASP A 33 -7.30 -26.26 -8.17
C ASP A 33 -8.27 -26.83 -9.22
N GLU A 34 -8.33 -28.15 -9.38
CA GLU A 34 -9.27 -28.83 -10.27
C GLU A 34 -10.71 -28.66 -9.79
N LYS A 35 -10.99 -28.91 -8.51
CA LYS A 35 -12.32 -28.68 -7.92
C LYS A 35 -12.76 -27.22 -8.04
N GLU A 36 -11.86 -26.27 -7.86
CA GLU A 36 -12.20 -24.84 -8.02
C GLU A 36 -12.50 -24.49 -9.49
N LYS A 37 -11.80 -25.10 -10.46
CA LYS A 37 -12.17 -24.96 -11.89
C LYS A 37 -13.51 -25.61 -12.20
N GLU A 38 -13.83 -26.73 -11.57
CA GLU A 38 -15.13 -27.39 -11.73
C GLU A 38 -16.27 -26.48 -11.27
N LEU A 39 -16.09 -25.73 -10.17
CA LEU A 39 -17.03 -24.74 -9.64
C LEU A 39 -17.17 -23.47 -10.50
N GLU A 40 -16.24 -23.22 -11.42
CA GLU A 40 -16.31 -22.10 -12.38
C GLU A 40 -17.24 -22.44 -13.56
N ASN A 41 -17.57 -23.72 -13.76
CA ASN A 41 -18.56 -24.11 -14.77
C ASN A 41 -19.98 -23.77 -14.32
N GLU A 42 -20.88 -23.59 -15.29
CA GLU A 42 -22.30 -23.36 -15.04
C GLU A 42 -22.92 -24.61 -14.39
N ASP A 43 -23.55 -24.43 -13.24
CA ASP A 43 -24.34 -25.48 -12.61
C ASP A 43 -25.56 -25.85 -13.48
N ASN A 44 -26.22 -26.97 -13.18
CA ASN A 44 -27.42 -27.42 -13.90
C ASN A 44 -28.58 -26.38 -13.93
N GLU A 45 -28.54 -25.39 -13.05
CA GLU A 45 -29.50 -24.27 -12.94
C GLU A 45 -28.97 -22.96 -13.55
N GLY A 46 -27.81 -22.98 -14.22
CA GLY A 46 -27.23 -21.85 -14.95
C GLY A 46 -26.57 -20.79 -14.07
N TRP A 47 -26.31 -21.09 -12.79
CA TRP A 47 -25.55 -20.20 -11.90
C TRP A 47 -24.05 -20.49 -11.99
N VAL A 48 -23.24 -19.44 -11.92
CA VAL A 48 -21.77 -19.53 -11.87
C VAL A 48 -21.30 -19.11 -10.49
N THR A 49 -20.57 -19.99 -9.80
CA THR A 49 -20.01 -19.66 -8.48
C THR A 49 -18.79 -18.75 -8.65
N VAL A 50 -18.81 -17.57 -8.02
CA VAL A 50 -17.66 -16.66 -8.04
C VAL A 50 -16.53 -17.26 -7.20
N THR A 51 -15.53 -17.84 -7.87
CA THR A 51 -14.34 -18.39 -7.23
C THR A 51 -13.34 -17.28 -6.88
N LYS A 52 -12.55 -17.47 -5.82
CA LYS A 52 -11.59 -16.46 -5.32
C LYS A 52 -10.28 -16.49 -6.11
N LYS A 53 -10.24 -17.16 -7.26
CA LYS A 53 -9.05 -17.35 -8.09
C LYS A 53 -8.62 -16.07 -8.81
N GLY A 54 -8.30 -15.04 -8.04
CA GLY A 54 -7.44 -13.97 -8.49
C GLY A 54 -6.00 -14.48 -8.51
N LYS A 55 -5.19 -13.91 -9.42
CA LYS A 55 -3.73 -14.08 -9.40
C LYS A 55 -3.23 -13.61 -8.03
N MET A 56 -3.08 -14.52 -7.07
CA MET A 56 -2.36 -14.32 -5.82
C MET A 56 -0.88 -14.25 -6.19
N GLN A 57 -0.50 -13.19 -6.90
CA GLN A 57 0.89 -12.82 -7.00
C GLN A 57 1.24 -12.46 -5.57
N GLY A 58 1.86 -13.42 -4.86
CA GLY A 58 2.22 -13.27 -3.45
C GLY A 58 2.83 -11.88 -3.28
N PHE A 59 2.51 -11.22 -2.16
CA PHE A 59 2.94 -9.84 -1.88
C PHE A 59 4.46 -9.74 -1.99
N ALA A 60 4.95 -9.54 -3.21
CA ALA A 60 6.34 -9.31 -3.48
C ALA A 60 6.62 -7.97 -2.80
N ARG A 61 7.45 -8.00 -1.74
CA ARG A 61 7.90 -6.83 -0.99
C ARG A 61 8.82 -5.99 -1.88
N THR A 62 8.26 -5.48 -2.95
CA THR A 62 8.88 -4.60 -3.92
C THR A 62 8.29 -3.22 -3.70
N GLU A 63 9.12 -2.18 -3.77
CA GLU A 63 8.70 -0.80 -3.58
C GLU A 63 7.54 -0.42 -4.51
N LYS A 64 7.51 -0.97 -5.73
CA LYS A 64 6.41 -0.75 -6.69
C LYS A 64 5.06 -1.25 -6.18
N MET A 65 5.02 -2.42 -5.53
CA MET A 65 3.78 -2.94 -4.95
C MET A 65 3.36 -2.16 -3.71
N GLU A 66 4.32 -1.79 -2.86
CA GLU A 66 4.06 -0.95 -1.69
C GLU A 66 3.46 0.41 -2.08
N ASN A 67 4.07 1.09 -3.06
CA ASN A 67 3.57 2.35 -3.59
C ASN A 67 2.15 2.20 -4.19
N LYS A 68 1.86 1.09 -4.85
CA LYS A 68 0.53 0.81 -5.40
C LYS A 68 -0.52 0.60 -4.32
N ILE A 69 -0.16 -0.08 -3.23
CA ILE A 69 -1.02 -0.27 -2.05
C ILE A 69 -1.29 1.09 -1.40
N MET A 70 -0.24 1.85 -1.10
CA MET A 70 -0.34 3.19 -0.51
C MET A 70 -1.20 4.13 -1.35
N ALA A 71 -1.03 4.14 -2.68
CA ALA A 71 -1.84 4.94 -3.59
C ALA A 71 -3.32 4.52 -3.59
N LYS A 72 -3.61 3.21 -3.51
CA LYS A 72 -4.99 2.70 -3.41
C LYS A 72 -5.64 3.12 -2.10
N GLU A 73 -4.90 3.06 -1.00
CA GLU A 73 -5.37 3.52 0.32
C GLU A 73 -5.60 5.03 0.35
N GLU A 74 -4.69 5.84 -0.20
CA GLU A 74 -4.86 7.28 -0.32
C GLU A 74 -6.07 7.64 -1.18
N LYS A 75 -6.27 6.96 -2.32
CA LYS A 75 -7.48 7.14 -3.15
C LYS A 75 -8.75 6.75 -2.39
N GLY A 76 -8.70 5.67 -1.60
CA GLY A 76 -9.79 5.24 -0.74
C GLY A 76 -10.14 6.26 0.34
N ARG A 77 -9.13 6.85 0.99
CA ARG A 77 -9.28 7.94 1.97
C ARG A 77 -9.90 9.17 1.32
N LYS A 78 -9.33 9.65 0.21
CA LYS A 78 -9.85 10.81 -0.56
C LYS A 78 -11.30 10.63 -1.00
N ARG A 79 -11.73 9.41 -1.36
CA ARG A 79 -13.12 9.13 -1.74
C ARG A 79 -14.09 9.21 -0.55
N LYS A 80 -13.63 8.85 0.65
CA LYS A 80 -14.41 8.86 1.88
C LYS A 80 -14.40 10.23 2.58
N GLU A 81 -13.43 11.08 2.27
CA GLU A 81 -13.35 12.43 2.82
C GLU A 81 -14.45 13.33 2.23
N LEU A 82 -15.44 13.71 3.06
CA LEU A 82 -16.40 14.75 2.70
C LEU A 82 -15.75 16.12 2.92
N LYS A 83 -15.33 16.76 1.83
CA LYS A 83 -14.78 18.12 1.86
C LYS A 83 -15.88 19.13 2.16
N ASN A 84 -15.57 20.09 3.04
CA ASN A 84 -16.46 21.19 3.43
C ASN A 84 -17.81 20.71 4.02
N PHE A 85 -17.84 19.51 4.60
CA PHE A 85 -19.03 19.00 5.28
C PHE A 85 -19.35 19.81 6.52
N TYR A 86 -18.31 20.20 7.26
CA TYR A 86 -18.47 20.98 8.48
C TYR A 86 -18.03 22.43 8.29
N THR A 87 -18.74 23.34 8.95
CA THR A 87 -18.46 24.79 8.90
C THR A 87 -17.08 25.16 9.43
N PHE A 88 -16.55 24.39 10.39
CA PHE A 88 -15.19 24.60 10.90
C PHE A 88 -14.12 24.36 9.84
N GLN A 89 -14.32 23.42 8.90
CA GLN A 89 -13.37 23.16 7.81
C GLN A 89 -13.24 24.39 6.91
N ILE A 90 -14.36 25.03 6.60
CA ILE A 90 -14.40 26.27 5.81
C ILE A 90 -13.73 27.41 6.59
N ARG A 91 -14.01 27.54 7.89
CA ARG A 91 -13.42 28.57 8.75
C ARG A 91 -11.90 28.42 8.84
N GLU A 92 -11.41 27.21 9.07
CA GLU A 92 -9.98 26.91 9.12
C GLU A 92 -9.29 27.18 7.79
N SER A 93 -9.90 26.77 6.67
CA SER A 93 -9.35 27.04 5.33
C SER A 93 -9.20 28.54 5.07
N LYS A 94 -10.23 29.34 5.40
CA LYS A 94 -10.17 30.80 5.32
C LYS A 94 -9.10 31.39 6.23
N MET A 95 -9.00 30.89 7.47
CA MET A 95 -7.99 31.35 8.43
C MET A 95 -6.57 31.07 7.92
N LYS A 96 -6.30 29.85 7.45
CA LYS A 96 -5.01 29.47 6.84
C LYS A 96 -4.67 30.37 5.66
N HIS A 97 -5.64 30.68 4.81
CA HIS A 97 -5.44 31.59 3.68
C HIS A 97 -5.08 33.02 4.13
N ILE A 98 -5.78 33.55 5.13
CA ILE A 98 -5.48 34.88 5.70
C ILE A 98 -4.07 34.92 6.30
N VAL A 99 -3.65 33.88 7.03
CA VAL A 99 -2.29 33.79 7.58
C VAL A 99 -1.24 33.78 6.47
N ALA A 100 -1.45 32.99 5.40
CA ALA A 100 -0.54 32.97 4.26
C ALA A 100 -0.41 34.35 3.58
N LEU A 101 -1.52 35.09 3.44
CA LEU A 101 -1.50 36.45 2.90
C LEU A 101 -0.73 37.43 3.78
N ARG A 102 -0.90 37.35 5.10
CA ARG A 102 -0.15 38.20 6.05
C ARG A 102 1.35 37.93 5.99
N ASN A 103 1.75 36.66 5.97
CA ASN A 103 3.16 36.27 5.86
C ASN A 103 3.78 36.81 4.56
N LYS A 104 3.11 36.61 3.42
CA LYS A 104 3.56 37.14 2.13
C LYS A 104 3.68 38.66 2.14
N PHE A 105 2.71 39.35 2.75
CA PHE A 105 2.74 40.80 2.86
C PHE A 105 3.93 41.31 3.68
N GLU A 106 4.27 40.64 4.78
CA GLU A 106 5.45 40.99 5.58
C GLU A 106 6.76 40.78 4.83
N GLU A 107 6.87 39.68 4.07
CA GLU A 107 8.02 39.40 3.20
C GLU A 107 8.18 40.49 2.13
N ASP A 108 7.10 40.84 1.44
CA ASP A 108 7.10 41.89 0.42
C ASP A 108 7.44 43.26 1.02
N LYS A 109 6.94 43.56 2.22
CA LYS A 109 7.30 44.78 2.96
C LYS A 109 8.80 44.84 3.27
N LYS A 110 9.39 43.73 3.73
CA LYS A 110 10.84 43.63 3.98
C LYS A 110 11.64 43.84 2.69
N LYS A 111 11.21 43.22 1.59
CA LYS A 111 11.85 43.36 0.27
C LYS A 111 11.81 44.80 -0.25
N ILE A 112 10.66 45.46 -0.15
CA ILE A 112 10.52 46.87 -0.54
C ILE A 112 11.39 47.78 0.32
N ALA A 113 11.48 47.52 1.63
CA ALA A 113 12.34 48.30 2.52
C ALA A 113 13.82 48.19 2.12
N GLN A 114 14.30 46.98 1.79
CA GLN A 114 15.66 46.77 1.28
C GLN A 114 15.90 47.53 -0.04
N ILE A 115 14.95 47.48 -0.98
CA ILE A 115 15.05 48.22 -2.25
C ILE A 115 15.07 49.74 -2.01
N LYS A 116 14.26 50.25 -1.08
CA LYS A 116 14.26 51.68 -0.74
C LYS A 116 15.57 52.12 -0.10
N GLN A 117 16.18 51.28 0.75
CA GLN A 117 17.49 51.56 1.34
C GLN A 117 18.59 51.60 0.27
N SER A 118 18.59 50.65 -0.67
CA SER A 118 19.57 50.62 -1.75
C SER A 118 19.40 51.76 -2.76
N ARG A 119 18.17 52.25 -2.95
CA ARG A 119 17.84 53.39 -3.82
C ARG A 119 17.99 54.77 -3.17
N ARG A 120 18.50 54.88 -1.93
CA ARG A 120 18.76 56.20 -1.33
C ARG A 120 19.76 56.97 -2.20
N PHE A 121 19.34 58.17 -2.62
CA PHE A 121 20.12 59.09 -3.44
C PHE A 121 21.47 59.38 -2.77
N LYS A 122 22.56 59.16 -3.49
CA LYS A 122 23.92 59.56 -3.09
C LYS A 122 24.25 60.84 -3.87
N PRO A 123 24.30 62.02 -3.23
CA PRO A 123 24.46 63.30 -3.92
C PRO A 123 25.88 63.60 -4.44
N PHE A 124 26.80 62.64 -4.37
CA PHE A 124 28.19 62.78 -4.78
C PHE A 124 28.62 61.50 -5.50
#